data_AF-A0A1I0U739-F1
#
_entry.id   AF-A0A1I0U739-F1
#
_cell.length_a   1.000
_cell.length_b   1.000
_cell.length_c   1.000
_cell.angle_alpha   90.00
_cell.angle_beta   90.00
_cell.angle_gamma   90.00
#
_symmetry.space_group_name_H-M   'P 1'
#
loop_
_entity.id
_entity.type
_entity.pdbx_description
1 polymer ?
#
loop_
_entity_poly.entity_id
_entity_poly.type
_entity_poly.pdbx_seq_one_letter_code
_entity_poly.pdbx_strand_id
1 'polypeptide(L)'
;MKILYYYYYLFYTKILPDDQPHSTVVFCLSLMESFIINGLLNIVSILLFCYNISKWPMIGILIAIIIANYQIYYKSKRMELIIDEKPKLFNSNVASVVFSLFFFLLSLLMIVTAPFYSKYLLERFCN
;
A
#
# COMPACT_ATOMS: atom_id res chain seq x y z
N MET A 1 5.75 8.04 1.88
CA MET A 1 6.72 6.93 1.90
C MET A 1 7.51 6.88 3.20
N LYS A 2 8.51 7.75 3.43
CA LYS A 2 9.30 7.75 4.69
C LYS A 2 8.46 7.82 5.97
N ILE A 3 7.43 8.70 5.97
CA ILE A 3 6.50 8.86 7.10
C ILE A 3 5.74 7.55 7.35
N LEU A 4 5.06 7.01 6.33
CA LEU A 4 4.34 5.72 6.44
C LEU A 4 5.27 4.63 6.98
N TYR A 5 6.45 4.46 6.38
CA TYR A 5 7.45 3.50 6.82
C TYR A 5 7.79 3.66 8.31
N TYR A 6 8.11 4.87 8.75
CA TYR A 6 8.47 5.16 10.14
C TYR A 6 7.33 4.84 11.12
N TYR A 7 6.10 5.23 10.81
CA TYR A 7 4.96 5.00 11.71
C TYR A 7 4.50 3.54 11.74
N TYR A 8 4.56 2.82 10.61
CA TYR A 8 4.36 1.37 10.63
C TYR A 8 5.48 0.66 11.39
N TYR A 9 6.73 1.09 11.23
CA TYR A 9 7.84 0.54 12.01
C TYR A 9 7.65 0.76 13.52
N LEU A 10 7.22 1.95 13.94
CA LEU A 10 6.88 2.22 15.33
C LEU A 10 5.74 1.32 15.83
N PHE A 11 4.75 1.04 14.99
CA PHE A 11 3.66 0.12 15.32
C PHE A 11 4.19 -1.30 15.58
N TYR A 12 5.00 -1.84 14.67
CA TYR A 12 5.58 -3.20 14.77
C TYR A 12 6.73 -3.33 15.77
N THR A 13 7.16 -2.24 16.40
CA THR A 13 8.18 -2.27 17.47
C THR A 13 7.60 -1.96 18.85
N LYS A 14 6.56 -1.14 18.94
CA LYS A 14 6.02 -0.68 20.23
C LYS A 14 4.64 -1.21 20.58
N ILE A 15 3.79 -1.43 19.59
CA ILE A 15 2.39 -1.80 19.81
C ILE A 15 2.21 -3.31 19.59
N LEU A 16 2.76 -3.82 18.50
CA LEU A 16 2.79 -5.24 18.18
C LEU A 16 4.22 -5.66 17.85
N PRO A 17 5.05 -5.96 18.87
CA PRO A 17 6.45 -6.28 18.68
C PRO A 17 6.63 -7.49 17.76
N ASP A 18 7.42 -7.30 16.71
CA ASP A 18 7.80 -8.32 15.74
C ASP A 18 9.33 -8.56 15.83
N ASP A 19 9.77 -9.79 15.57
CA ASP A 19 11.19 -10.16 15.50
C ASP A 19 11.89 -9.52 14.29
N GLN A 20 11.16 -9.22 13.21
CA GLN A 20 11.68 -8.63 11.98
C GLN A 20 10.86 -7.42 11.50
N PRO A 21 10.81 -6.33 12.28
CA PRO A 21 9.89 -5.21 12.03
C PRO A 21 10.13 -4.54 10.67
N HIS A 22 11.38 -4.49 10.19
CA HIS A 22 11.70 -3.91 8.88
C HIS A 22 11.10 -4.71 7.73
N SER A 23 11.23 -6.04 7.75
CA SER A 23 10.70 -6.94 6.73
C SER A 23 9.17 -6.87 6.72
N THR A 24 8.56 -6.90 7.90
CA THR A 24 7.10 -6.82 8.06
C THR A 24 6.55 -5.49 7.55
N VAL A 25 7.19 -4.37 7.87
CA VAL A 25 6.78 -3.05 7.34
C VAL A 25 6.85 -3.02 5.82
N VAL A 26 7.95 -3.48 5.23
CA VAL A 26 8.10 -3.49 3.76
C VAL A 26 7.01 -4.34 3.12
N PHE A 27 6.74 -5.52 3.67
CA PHE A 27 5.72 -6.42 3.17
C PHE A 27 4.31 -5.84 3.30
N CYS A 28 3.94 -5.37 4.49
CA CYS A 28 2.62 -4.78 4.75
C CYS A 28 2.37 -3.53 3.91
N LEU A 29 3.36 -2.65 3.80
CA LEU A 29 3.26 -1.43 3.00
C LEU A 29 3.10 -1.77 1.51
N SER A 30 3.85 -2.76 1.01
CA SER A 30 3.72 -3.25 -0.37
C SER A 30 2.35 -3.88 -0.65
N LEU A 31 1.79 -4.62 0.30
CA LEU A 31 0.43 -5.16 0.20
C LEU A 31 -0.61 -4.05 0.11
N MET A 32 -0.53 -3.05 1.00
CA MET A 32 -1.47 -1.92 1.01
C MET A 32 -1.42 -1.13 -0.30
N GLU A 33 -0.22 -0.85 -0.81
CA GLU A 33 -0.02 -0.20 -2.11
C GLU A 33 -0.58 -1.02 -3.26
N SER A 34 -0.35 -2.34 -3.24
CA SER A 34 -0.86 -3.25 -4.26
C SER A 34 -2.38 -3.24 -4.32
N PHE A 35 -3.09 -3.18 -3.19
CA PHE A 35 -4.55 -3.10 -3.20
C PHE A 35 -5.06 -1.82 -3.87
N ILE A 36 -4.42 -0.69 -3.56
CA ILE A 36 -4.79 0.60 -4.15
C ILE A 36 -4.50 0.57 -5.67
N ILE A 37 -3.30 0.15 -6.07
CA ILE A 37 -2.87 0.14 -7.47
C ILE A 37 -3.71 -0.85 -8.29
N ASN A 38 -3.88 -2.09 -7.83
CA ASN A 38 -4.69 -3.08 -8.53
C ASN A 38 -6.15 -2.66 -8.65
N GLY A 39 -6.73 -2.09 -7.58
CA GLY A 39 -8.10 -1.60 -7.61
C GLY A 39 -8.29 -0.48 -8.63
N LEU A 40 -7.40 0.52 -8.63
CA LEU A 40 -7.44 1.62 -9.60
C LEU A 40 -7.20 1.14 -11.04
N LEU A 41 -6.19 0.32 -11.27
CA LEU A 41 -5.89 -0.22 -12.60
C LEU A 41 -7.07 -1.02 -13.14
N ASN A 42 -7.71 -1.86 -12.32
CA ASN A 42 -8.86 -2.63 -12.78
C ASN A 42 -10.03 -1.73 -13.17
N ILE A 43 -10.33 -0.71 -12.36
CA ILE A 43 -11.39 0.26 -12.66
C ILE A 43 -11.10 1.01 -13.97
N VAL A 44 -9.87 1.49 -14.16
CA VAL A 44 -9.45 2.19 -15.39
C VAL A 44 -9.50 1.27 -16.60
N SER A 45 -9.03 0.02 -16.47
CA SER A 45 -9.08 -0.97 -17.55
C SER A 45 -10.50 -1.30 -18.00
N ILE A 46 -11.45 -1.36 -17.06
CA ILE A 46 -12.86 -1.57 -17.40
C ILE A 46 -13.44 -0.34 -18.10
N LEU A 47 -13.19 0.87 -17.59
CA LEU A 47 -13.74 2.10 -18.17
C LEU A 47 -13.24 2.39 -19.59
N LEU A 48 -11.97 2.08 -19.89
CA LEU A 48 -11.36 2.40 -21.18
C LEU A 48 -11.41 1.25 -22.19
N PHE A 49 -11.33 0.01 -21.72
CA PHE A 49 -11.15 -1.17 -22.59
C PHE A 49 -12.19 -2.27 -22.35
N CYS A 50 -13.15 -2.09 -21.43
CA CYS A 50 -14.09 -3.13 -21.01
C CYS A 50 -13.41 -4.43 -20.58
N TYR A 51 -12.20 -4.32 -20.03
CA TYR A 51 -11.38 -5.45 -19.66
C TYR A 51 -11.25 -5.57 -18.13
N ASN A 52 -11.69 -6.72 -17.60
CA ASN A 52 -11.48 -7.06 -16.20
C ASN A 52 -10.15 -7.80 -16.02
N ILE A 53 -9.24 -7.19 -15.26
CA ILE A 53 -7.91 -7.75 -15.00
C ILE A 53 -8.06 -9.06 -14.23
N SER A 54 -7.44 -10.12 -14.74
CA SER A 54 -7.41 -11.41 -14.06
C SER A 54 -6.51 -11.39 -12.81
N LYS A 55 -6.70 -12.36 -11.92
CA LYS A 55 -5.98 -12.42 -10.63
C LYS A 55 -4.45 -12.56 -10.79
N TRP A 56 -3.99 -13.24 -11.84
CA TRP A 56 -2.57 -13.51 -12.04
C TRP A 56 -1.73 -12.24 -12.28
N PRO A 57 -2.09 -11.33 -13.22
CA PRO A 57 -1.47 -10.02 -13.34
C PRO A 57 -1.47 -9.20 -12.05
N MET A 58 -2.56 -9.26 -11.26
CA MET A 58 -2.63 -8.53 -9.98
C MET A 58 -1.59 -9.01 -8.96
N ILE A 59 -1.34 -10.33 -8.92
CA ILE A 59 -0.25 -10.91 -8.11
C ILE A 59 1.11 -10.48 -8.67
N GLY A 60 1.26 -10.41 -9.99
CA GLY A 60 2.48 -9.86 -10.62
C GLY A 60 2.78 -8.43 -10.18
N ILE A 61 1.76 -7.57 -10.12
CA ILE A 61 1.87 -6.19 -9.62
C ILE A 61 2.30 -6.17 -8.16
N LEU A 62 1.71 -7.02 -7.31
CA LEU A 62 2.12 -7.15 -5.91
C LEU A 62 3.62 -7.49 -5.78
N ILE A 63 4.09 -8.50 -6.51
CA ILE A 63 5.49 -8.92 -6.47
C ILE A 63 6.40 -7.79 -6.96
N ALA A 64 6.03 -7.07 -8.01
CA ALA A 64 6.79 -5.93 -8.51
C ALA A 64 6.90 -4.81 -7.46
N ILE A 65 5.82 -4.51 -6.74
CA ILE A 65 5.81 -3.52 -5.66
C ILE A 65 6.69 -3.98 -4.49
N ILE A 66 6.60 -5.24 -4.08
CA ILE A 66 7.46 -5.80 -3.02
C ILE A 66 8.94 -5.64 -3.40
N ILE A 67 9.31 -6.00 -4.63
CA ILE A 67 10.69 -5.86 -5.11
C ILE A 67 11.12 -4.40 -5.12
N ALA A 68 10.26 -3.49 -5.60
CA ALA A 68 10.56 -2.06 -5.64
C ALA A 68 10.78 -1.50 -4.22
N ASN A 69 9.88 -1.79 -3.28
CA ASN A 69 10.01 -1.35 -1.89
C ASN A 69 11.22 -2.00 -1.21
N TYR A 70 11.50 -3.28 -1.45
CA TYR A 70 12.70 -3.94 -0.95
C TYR A 70 13.97 -3.24 -1.44
N GLN A 71 14.05 -2.85 -2.72
CA GLN A 71 15.20 -2.10 -3.24
C GLN A 71 15.33 -0.71 -2.62
N ILE A 72 14.20 0.00 -2.48
CA ILE A 72 14.17 1.36 -1.92
C ILE A 72 14.57 1.38 -0.45
N TYR A 73 14.05 0.45 0.36
CA TYR A 73 14.25 0.46 1.80
C TYR A 73 15.45 -0.40 2.21
N TYR A 74 15.50 -1.67 1.78
CA TYR A 74 16.50 -2.63 2.23
C TYR A 74 17.86 -2.41 1.59
N LYS A 75 17.92 -2.43 0.25
CA LYS A 75 19.19 -2.32 -0.49
C LYS A 75 19.87 -0.96 -0.30
N SER A 76 19.07 0.10 -0.09
CA SER A 76 19.59 1.47 0.03
C SER A 76 20.00 1.86 1.46
N LYS A 77 19.89 0.96 2.45
CA LYS A 77 20.07 1.26 3.89
C LYS A 77 19.27 2.48 4.38
N ARG A 78 18.21 2.84 3.66
CA ARG A 78 17.40 4.03 3.96
C ARG A 78 16.56 3.85 5.21
N MET A 79 16.36 2.62 5.65
CA MET A 79 15.53 2.30 6.82
C MET A 79 16.12 2.89 8.11
N GLU A 80 17.43 2.74 8.31
CA GLU A 80 18.15 3.30 9.46
C GLU A 80 18.08 4.83 9.45
N LEU A 81 18.34 5.45 8.30
CA LEU A 81 18.23 6.90 8.12
C LEU A 81 16.82 7.43 8.42
N ILE A 82 15.77 6.70 8.01
CA ILE A 82 14.38 7.11 8.27
C ILE A 82 14.06 7.04 9.76
N ILE A 83 14.61 6.08 10.50
CA ILE A 83 14.42 5.96 11.95
C ILE A 83 15.08 7.13 12.68
N ASP A 84 16.28 7.52 12.24
CA ASP A 84 17.02 8.62 12.82
C ASP A 84 16.40 9.99 12.49
N GLU A 85 15.93 10.18 11.25
CA GLU A 85 15.26 11.40 10.79
C GLU A 85 13.93 11.65 11.52
N LYS A 86 13.24 10.60 12.00
CA LYS A 86 11.91 10.66 12.64
C LYS A 86 10.93 11.57 11.88
N PRO A 87 10.65 11.26 10.60
CA PRO A 87 9.94 12.17 9.71
C PRO A 87 8.51 12.43 10.19
N LYS A 88 8.10 13.70 10.17
CA LYS A 88 6.76 14.14 10.55
C LYS A 88 6.07 14.86 9.40
N LEU A 89 4.81 14.53 9.17
CA LEU A 89 3.90 15.27 8.31
C LEU A 89 3.54 16.60 8.97
N PHE A 90 3.77 17.72 8.27
CA PHE A 90 3.51 19.07 8.78
C PHE A 90 4.14 19.35 10.16
N ASN A 91 5.29 18.73 10.44
CA ASN A 91 5.98 18.78 11.74
C ASN A 91 5.13 18.28 12.95
N SER A 92 4.00 17.62 12.69
CA SER A 92 3.06 17.13 13.70
C SER A 92 3.03 15.60 13.76
N ASN A 93 3.20 15.05 14.97
CA ASN A 93 3.07 13.62 15.19
C ASN A 93 1.64 13.15 14.94
N VAL A 94 0.65 13.93 15.38
CA VAL A 94 -0.77 13.58 15.24
C VAL A 94 -1.16 13.50 13.77
N ALA A 95 -0.76 14.49 12.96
CA ALA A 95 -1.05 14.50 11.52
C ALA A 95 -0.45 13.26 10.82
N SER A 96 0.74 12.85 11.23
CA SER A 96 1.42 11.70 10.64
C SER A 96 0.77 10.36 11.00
N VAL A 97 0.29 10.22 12.23
CA VAL A 97 -0.47 9.04 12.67
C VAL A 97 -1.80 8.98 11.93
N VAL A 98 -2.54 10.09 11.87
CA VAL A 98 -3.82 10.17 11.14
C VAL A 98 -3.62 9.83 9.66
N PHE A 99 -2.54 10.33 9.04
CA PHE A 99 -2.22 10.01 7.65
C PHE A 99 -1.91 8.52 7.44
N SER A 100 -1.13 7.91 8.34
CA SER A 100 -0.83 6.47 8.27
C SER A 100 -2.08 5.62 8.47
N LEU A 101 -2.95 6.02 9.39
CA LEU A 101 -4.23 5.34 9.61
C LEU A 101 -5.17 5.50 8.40
N PHE A 102 -5.25 6.70 7.83
CA PHE A 102 -6.00 6.96 6.61
C PHE A 102 -5.51 6.10 5.46
N PHE A 103 -4.19 5.99 5.27
CA PHE A 103 -3.60 5.15 4.22
C PHE A 103 -3.97 3.67 4.41
N PHE A 104 -3.90 3.17 5.65
CA PHE A 104 -4.34 1.82 5.98
C PHE A 104 -5.82 1.60 5.66
N LEU A 105 -6.70 2.48 6.14
CA LEU A 105 -8.14 2.40 5.90
C LEU A 105 -8.49 2.51 4.41
N LEU A 106 -7.79 3.37 3.67
CA LEU A 106 -7.95 3.49 2.22
C LEU A 106 -7.59 2.17 1.52
N SER A 107 -6.49 1.54 1.91
CA SER A 107 -6.10 0.25 1.32
C SER A 107 -7.15 -0.84 1.59
N LEU A 108 -7.68 -0.93 2.82
CA LEU A 108 -8.76 -1.85 3.17
C LEU A 108 -10.04 -1.56 2.39
N LEU A 109 -10.39 -0.28 2.24
CA LEU A 109 -11.54 0.14 1.46
C LEU A 109 -11.41 -0.35 0.01
N MET A 110 -10.24 -0.19 -0.61
CA MET A 110 -9.99 -0.61 -1.99
C MET A 110 -10.12 -2.13 -2.19
N ILE A 111 -9.76 -2.95 -1.20
CA ILE A 111 -9.97 -4.41 -1.27
C ILE A 111 -11.46 -4.74 -1.45
N VAL A 112 -12.32 -4.02 -0.74
CA VAL A 112 -13.77 -4.28 -0.74
C VAL A 112 -14.44 -3.58 -1.93
N THR A 113 -14.21 -2.29 -2.11
CA THR A 113 -14.97 -1.47 -3.07
C THR A 113 -14.55 -1.73 -4.51
N ALA A 114 -13.29 -1.99 -4.80
CA ALA A 114 -12.84 -2.16 -6.18
C ALA A 114 -13.52 -3.35 -6.87
N PRO A 115 -13.64 -4.56 -6.29
CA PRO A 115 -14.38 -5.66 -6.92
C PRO A 115 -15.86 -5.37 -7.17
N PHE A 116 -16.57 -4.78 -6.19
CA PHE A 116 -17.99 -4.44 -6.36
C PHE A 116 -18.18 -3.38 -7.44
N TYR A 117 -17.34 -2.35 -7.43
CA TYR A 117 -17.41 -1.28 -8.41
C TYR A 117 -17.02 -1.76 -9.81
N SER A 118 -15.98 -2.59 -9.94
CA SER A 118 -15.61 -3.24 -11.19
C SER A 118 -16.75 -4.08 -11.77
N LYS A 119 -17.44 -4.87 -10.94
CA LYS A 119 -18.62 -5.64 -11.38
C LYS A 119 -19.74 -4.71 -11.88
N TYR A 120 -20.05 -3.67 -11.13
CA TYR A 120 -21.06 -2.67 -11.51
C TYR A 120 -20.73 -1.99 -12.85
N LEU A 121 -19.47 -1.61 -13.06
CA LEU A 121 -19.03 -0.98 -14.30
C LEU A 121 -19.15 -1.92 -15.50
N LEU A 122 -18.76 -3.18 -15.35
CA LEU A 122 -18.89 -4.18 -16.40
C LEU A 122 -20.35 -4.38 -16.81
N GLU A 123 -21.26 -4.51 -15.84
CA GLU A 123 -22.70 -4.68 -16.11
C GLU A 123 -23.34 -3.46 -16.78
N ARG A 124 -22.86 -2.25 -16.48
CA ARG A 124 -23.46 -1.01 -16.96
C ARG A 124 -22.92 -0.53 -18.32
N PHE A 125 -21.64 -0.74 -18.60
CA PHE A 125 -20.95 -0.13 -19.74
C PHE A 125 -20.43 -1.13 -20.78
N CYS A 126 -20.32 -2.40 -20.43
CA CYS A 126 -19.62 -3.40 -21.25
C CYS A 126 -20.45 -4.66 -21.57
N ASN A 127 -21.62 -4.80 -20.96
CA ASN A 127 -22.64 -5.81 -21.30
C ASN A 127 -23.73 -5.21 -22.19
#